data_AF-A0A382LQD7-F1
#
_entry.id   AF-A0A382LQD7-F1
#
_cell.length_a   1.000
_cell.length_b   1.000
_cell.length_c   1.000
_cell.angle_alpha   90.00
_cell.angle_beta   90.00
_cell.angle_gamma   90.00
#
_symmetry.space_group_name_H-M   'P 1'
#
loop_
_entity.id
_entity.type
_entity.pdbx_description
1 polymer ?
#
loop_
_entity_poly.entity_id
_entity_poly.type
_entity_poly.pdbx_seq_one_letter_code
_entity_poly.pdbx_strand_id
1 'polypeptide(L)'
;MSRPLELYQRRRRRTRNRIRNVSGGKVRLSVFRSNKNIYAQVIDDNAGRTLAAASTLDQELRSNLKTGSDQEAAKQVGLLI
;
A
#
# COMPACT_ATOMS: atom_id res chain seq x y z
N MET A 1 20.24 -16.69 -11.45
CA MET A 1 19.75 -15.30 -11.31
C MET A 1 18.50 -15.32 -10.44
N SER A 2 18.38 -14.43 -9.44
CA SER A 2 17.18 -14.32 -8.60
C SER A 2 16.01 -13.71 -9.38
N ARG A 3 14.79 -14.23 -9.19
CA ARG A 3 13.60 -13.80 -9.93
C ARG A 3 13.20 -12.37 -9.55
N PRO A 4 12.62 -11.55 -10.45
CA PRO A 4 12.20 -10.18 -10.14
C PRO A 4 11.29 -10.07 -8.90
N LEU A 5 10.42 -11.07 -8.72
CA LEU A 5 9.50 -11.15 -7.59
C LEU A 5 10.22 -11.37 -6.25
N GLU A 6 11.29 -12.18 -6.25
CA GLU A 6 12.12 -12.42 -5.07
C GLU A 6 12.88 -11.16 -4.66
N LEU A 7 13.42 -10.42 -5.64
CA LEU A 7 14.09 -9.14 -5.40
C LEU A 7 13.12 -8.10 -4.78
N TYR A 8 11.89 -8.03 -5.30
CA TYR A 8 10.85 -7.19 -4.75
C TYR A 8 10.51 -7.56 -3.30
N GLN A 9 10.30 -8.85 -3.03
CA GLN A 9 10.02 -9.33 -1.67
C GLN A 9 11.18 -9.04 -0.71
N ARG A 10 12.43 -9.23 -1.14
CA ARG A 10 13.61 -8.92 -0.34
C ARG A 10 13.68 -7.45 0.03
N ARG A 11 13.43 -6.55 -0.93
CA ARG A 11 13.35 -5.10 -0.68
C ARG A 11 12.23 -4.77 0.29
N ARG A 12 11.03 -5.33 0.08
CA ARG A 12 9.85 -5.14 0.94
C ARG A 12 10.14 -5.56 2.39
N ARG A 13 10.76 -6.73 2.60
CA ARG A 13 11.16 -7.21 3.94
C ARG A 13 12.16 -6.26 4.60
N ARG A 14 13.21 -5.84 3.88
CA ARG A 14 14.22 -4.89 4.40
C ARG A 14 13.58 -3.57 4.84
N THR A 15 12.73 -2.98 4.01
CA THR A 15 12.04 -1.72 4.33
C THR A 15 11.11 -1.87 5.53
N ARG A 16 10.34 -2.96 5.61
CA ARG A 16 9.46 -3.24 6.76
C ARG A 16 10.21 -3.38 8.07
N ASN A 17 11.32 -4.10 8.07
CA ASN A 17 12.15 -4.26 9.27
C ASN A 17 12.70 -2.91 9.74
N ARG A 18 13.17 -2.07 8.81
CA ARG A 18 13.61 -0.71 9.15
C ARG A 18 12.48 0.13 9.73
N ILE A 19 11.31 0.13 9.11
CA ILE A 19 10.14 0.91 9.58
C ILE A 19 9.76 0.47 11.00
N ARG A 20 9.67 -0.83 11.26
CA ARG A 20 9.33 -1.34 12.60
C ARG A 20 10.29 -0.80 13.66
N ASN A 21 11.59 -0.84 13.37
CA ASN A 21 12.63 -0.39 14.30
C ASN A 21 12.61 1.12 14.56
N VAL A 22 12.21 1.94 13.59
CA VAL A 22 12.20 3.42 13.72
C VAL A 22 10.83 4.01 14.03
N SER A 23 9.76 3.22 13.93
CA SER A 23 8.37 3.71 13.99
C SER A 23 8.00 4.32 15.34
N GLY A 24 8.64 3.90 16.44
CA GLY A 24 8.34 4.40 17.78
C GLY A 24 6.86 4.22 18.17
N GLY A 25 6.20 3.17 17.67
CA GLY A 25 4.76 2.93 17.90
C GLY A 25 3.82 3.57 16.87
N LYS A 26 4.35 4.26 15.85
CA LYS A 26 3.54 4.76 14.73
C LYS A 26 3.08 3.63 13.82
N VAL A 27 1.85 3.75 13.34
CA VAL A 27 1.26 2.85 12.36
C VAL A 27 1.99 2.95 11.01
N ARG A 28 2.06 1.84 10.28
CA ARG A 28 2.74 1.73 8.99
C ARG A 28 1.75 1.87 7.83
N LEU A 29 1.99 2.83 6.95
CA LEU A 29 1.34 2.88 5.64
C LEU A 29 2.02 1.90 4.67
N SER A 30 1.24 1.00 4.08
CA SER A 30 1.69 -0.01 3.11
C SER A 30 0.97 0.19 1.79
N VAL A 31 1.70 0.65 0.77
CA VAL A 31 1.17 0.83 -0.59
C VAL A 31 1.61 -0.32 -1.50
N PHE A 32 0.68 -0.88 -2.27
CA PHE A 32 0.93 -1.85 -3.31
C PHE A 32 0.34 -1.37 -4.63
N ARG A 33 1.16 -1.37 -5.68
CA ARG A 33 0.75 -1.04 -7.05
C ARG A 33 0.92 -2.27 -7.93
N SER A 34 -0.18 -2.67 -8.56
CA SER A 34 -0.19 -3.66 -9.65
C SER A 34 -0.24 -2.95 -11.01
N ASN A 35 -0.27 -3.71 -12.10
CA ASN A 35 -0.38 -3.13 -13.44
C ASN A 35 -1.70 -2.39 -13.70
N LYS A 36 -2.74 -2.63 -12.90
CA LYS A 36 -4.09 -2.09 -13.13
C LYS A 36 -4.69 -1.35 -11.94
N ASN A 37 -4.18 -1.60 -10.73
CA ASN A 37 -4.80 -1.17 -9.48
C ASN A 37 -3.78 -0.74 -8.43
N ILE A 38 -4.18 0.19 -7.57
CA ILE A 38 -3.44 0.68 -6.41
C ILE A 38 -4.21 0.34 -5.13
N TYR A 39 -3.46 -0.09 -4.11
CA TYR A 39 -3.97 -0.43 -2.79
C TYR A 39 -3.13 0.27 -1.73
N ALA A 40 -3.78 0.87 -0.75
CA ALA A 40 -3.15 1.46 0.42
C ALA A 40 -3.77 0.87 1.69
N GLN A 41 -2.94 0.64 2.71
CA GLN A 41 -3.36 0.10 4.00
C GLN A 41 -2.59 0.78 5.13
N VAL A 42 -3.30 1.20 6.17
CA VAL A 42 -2.72 1.68 7.42
C VAL A 42 -2.75 0.51 8.41
N ILE A 43 -1.57 0.03 8.82
CA ILE A 43 -1.42 -1.18 9.62
C ILE A 43 -0.77 -0.82 10.95
N ASP A 44 -1.38 -1.25 12.04
CA ASP A 44 -0.73 -1.31 13.35
C ASP A 44 0.10 -2.60 13.43
N ASP A 45 1.42 -2.45 13.40
CA ASP A 45 2.35 -3.58 13.47
C ASP A 45 2.45 -4.20 14.90
N ASN A 46 2.00 -3.50 15.95
CA ASN A 46 2.00 -4.00 17.33
C ASN A 46 0.76 -4.87 17.57
N ALA A 47 -0.42 -4.36 17.18
CA ALA A 47 -1.67 -5.09 17.30
C ALA A 47 -1.87 -6.12 16.16
N GLY A 48 -1.09 -6.03 15.08
CA GLY A 48 -1.22 -6.89 13.90
C GLY A 48 -2.52 -6.65 13.11
N ARG A 49 -3.12 -5.45 13.23
CA ARG A 49 -4.43 -5.11 12.65
C ARG A 49 -4.31 -4.01 11.61
N THR A 50 -5.11 -4.11 10.56
CA THR A 50 -5.29 -3.02 9.59
C THR A 50 -6.37 -2.08 10.12
N LEU A 51 -6.05 -0.79 10.27
CA LEU A 51 -6.95 0.24 10.78
C LEU A 51 -7.79 0.86 9.67
N ALA A 52 -7.17 1.13 8.51
CA ALA A 52 -7.81 1.68 7.34
C ALA A 52 -7.24 1.04 6.08
N ALA A 53 -8.08 0.89 5.05
CA ALA A 53 -7.70 0.39 3.74
C ALA A 53 -8.48 1.15 2.67
N ALA A 54 -7.79 1.50 1.58
CA ALA A 54 -8.40 2.13 0.41
C ALA A 54 -7.82 1.51 -0.86
N SER A 55 -8.66 1.25 -1.85
CA SER A 55 -8.25 0.63 -3.09
C SER A 55 -8.98 1.22 -4.30
N THR A 56 -8.32 1.21 -5.46
CA THR A 56 -8.99 1.60 -6.72
C THR A 56 -10.09 0.64 -7.15
N LEU A 57 -10.27 -0.49 -6.45
CA LEU A 57 -11.38 -1.41 -6.64
C LEU A 57 -12.62 -1.05 -5.81
N ASP A 58 -12.50 -0.14 -4.84
CA ASP A 58 -13.61 0.29 -4.02
C ASP A 58 -14.66 0.99 -4.89
N GLN A 59 -15.93 0.72 -4.60
CA GLN A 59 -17.03 1.07 -5.49
C GLN A 59 -17.13 2.58 -5.75
N GLU A 60 -16.83 3.39 -4.73
CA GLU A 60 -16.80 4.86 -4.79
C GLU A 60 -15.67 5.40 -5.69
N LEU A 61 -14.53 4.71 -5.74
CA LEU A 61 -13.38 5.10 -6.55
C LEU A 61 -13.51 4.60 -7.99
N ARG A 62 -14.03 3.39 -8.16
CA ARG A 62 -14.13 2.73 -9.46
C ARG A 62 -15.08 3.45 -10.42
N SER A 63 -16.12 4.10 -9.92
CA SER A 63 -17.04 4.90 -10.75
C SER A 63 -16.42 6.21 -11.24
N ASN A 64 -15.46 6.76 -10.49
CA ASN A 64 -14.87 8.07 -10.73
C ASN A 64 -13.51 8.01 -11.44
N LEU A 65 -12.93 6.82 -11.65
CA LEU A 65 -11.61 6.64 -12.23
C LEU A 65 -11.67 5.97 -13.60
N LYS A 66 -11.03 6.61 -14.60
CA LYS A 66 -10.86 6.05 -15.94
C LYS A 66 -9.84 4.91 -15.98
N THR A 67 -8.80 4.99 -15.14
CA THR A 67 -7.75 3.97 -14.99
C THR A 67 -7.41 3.81 -13.51
N GLY A 68 -7.13 2.58 -13.06
CA GLY A 68 -6.83 2.28 -11.65
C GLY A 68 -5.35 2.34 -11.23
N SER A 69 -4.44 2.70 -12.14
CA SER A 69 -2.99 2.69 -11.87
C SER A 69 -2.27 4.00 -12.15
N ASP A 70 -3.03 5.06 -12.41
CA ASP A 70 -2.49 6.35 -12.84
C ASP A 70 -2.27 7.29 -11.64
N GLN A 71 -1.61 8.43 -11.88
CA GLN A 71 -1.33 9.40 -10.82
C GLN A 71 -2.62 9.96 -10.17
N GLU A 72 -3.68 10.13 -10.96
CA GLU A 72 -4.99 10.56 -10.46
C GLU A 72 -5.61 9.53 -9.52
N ALA A 73 -5.54 8.24 -9.89
CA ALA A 73 -5.99 7.15 -9.04
C ALA A 73 -5.22 7.09 -7.71
N ALA A 74 -3.90 7.33 -7.76
CA ALA A 74 -3.07 7.41 -6.56
C ALA A 74 -3.48 8.57 -5.63
N LYS A 75 -3.79 9.74 -6.19
CA LYS A 75 -4.27 10.90 -5.41
C LYS A 75 -5.60 10.59 -4.72
N GLN A 76 -6.54 9.99 -5.45
CA GLN A 76 -7.86 9.67 -4.91
C GLN A 76 -7.78 8.60 -3.81
N VAL A 77 -7.00 7.54 -4.00
CA VAL A 77 -6.75 6.53 -2.95
C VAL A 77 -6.09 7.17 -1.72
N GLY A 78 -5.17 8.12 -1.92
CA GLY A 78 -4.50 8.82 -0.82
C GLY A 78 -5.39 9.78 -0.05
N LEU A 79 -6.47 10.29 -0.63
CA LEU A 79 -7.44 11.16 0.05
C LEU A 79 -8.36 10.36 1.00
N LEU A 80 -8.59 9.09 0.68
CA LEU A 80 -9.52 8.21 1.40
C LEU A 80 -8.87 7.45 2.56
N ILE A 81 -7.57 7.62 2.80
CA ILE A 81 -6.81 6.89 3.82
C ILE A 81 -6.07 7.82 4.78
#